data_AF-A0A929NXZ7-F1
#
_entry.id   AF-A0A929NXZ7-F1
#
_cell.length_a   1.000
_cell.length_b   1.000
_cell.length_c   1.000
_cell.angle_alpha   90.00
_cell.angle_beta   90.00
_cell.angle_gamma   90.00
#
_symmetry.space_group_name_H-M   'P 1'
#
loop_
_entity.id
_entity.type
_entity.pdbx_description
1 polymer ?
#
loop_
_entity_poly.entity_id
_entity_poly.type
_entity_poly.pdbx_seq_one_letter_code
_entity_poly.pdbx_strand_id
1 'polypeptide(L)'
;MSDNEFKLMSRRFRGYYPVVVDVETGGFDDKKDALLEIGAVTLKIDENGNMTTNNEYHCHVNPFEGANMDPASLEVNGIDPYHPFR
;
A
#
# COMPACT_ATOMS: atom_id res chain seq x y z
N MET A 1 17.07 13.30 17.24
CA MET A 1 17.25 11.97 16.59
C MET A 1 18.70 11.90 16.19
N SER A 2 19.47 10.95 16.71
CA SER A 2 20.92 10.93 16.49
C SER A 2 21.23 10.42 15.08
N ASP A 3 22.30 10.92 14.46
CA ASP A 3 22.78 10.55 13.11
C ASP A 3 23.00 9.03 12.89
N ASN A 4 22.92 8.22 13.95
CA ASN A 4 23.14 6.78 13.91
C ASN A 4 21.91 5.98 13.43
N GLU A 5 20.68 6.44 13.72
CA GLU A 5 19.45 5.75 13.29
C GLU A 5 19.25 5.84 11.76
N PHE A 6 19.45 7.03 11.18
CA PHE A 6 19.38 7.23 9.73
C PHE A 6 20.41 6.38 8.96
N LYS A 7 21.55 6.05 9.59
CA LYS A 7 22.58 5.19 9.00
C LYS A 7 22.16 3.73 8.93
N LEU A 8 21.34 3.22 9.86
CA LEU A 8 20.99 1.80 9.86
C LEU A 8 20.07 1.45 8.71
N MET A 9 18.96 2.20 8.53
CA MET A 9 18.02 1.95 7.44
C MET A 9 18.68 2.13 6.07
N SER A 10 19.38 3.26 5.87
CA SER A 10 20.05 3.56 4.59
C SER A 10 21.13 2.53 4.23
N ARG A 11 21.82 1.92 5.20
CA ARG A 11 22.83 0.89 4.92
C ARG A 11 22.22 -0.48 4.66
N ARG A 12 21.12 -0.83 5.33
CA ARG A 12 20.51 -2.17 5.26
C ARG A 12 20.03 -2.55 3.86
N PHE A 13 19.56 -1.56 3.09
CA PHE A 13 19.05 -1.74 1.73
C PHE A 13 19.76 -0.84 0.70
N ARG A 14 21.03 -0.50 0.94
CA ARG A 14 21.88 0.27 0.01
C ARG A 14 21.25 1.59 -0.47
N GLY A 15 20.56 2.28 0.43
CA GLY A 15 19.91 3.56 0.18
C GLY A 15 18.44 3.46 -0.19
N TYR A 16 17.89 2.26 -0.45
CA TYR A 16 16.45 2.09 -0.63
C TYR A 16 15.70 2.22 0.71
N TYR A 17 14.53 2.83 0.66
CA TYR A 17 13.61 2.90 1.80
C TYR A 17 12.44 1.93 1.57
N PRO A 18 12.37 0.81 2.30
CA PRO A 18 11.31 -0.17 2.11
C PRO A 18 9.97 0.36 2.62
N VAL A 19 8.93 0.14 1.81
CA VAL A 19 7.53 0.43 2.14
C VAL A 19 6.73 -0.83 1.82
N VAL A 20 5.97 -1.33 2.78
CA VAL A 20 5.01 -2.41 2.57
C VAL A 20 3.79 -1.81 1.90
N VAL A 21 3.32 -2.42 0.81
CA VAL A 21 2.17 -1.96 0.05
C VAL A 21 1.26 -3.15 -0.22
N ASP A 22 -0.03 -2.93 -0.06
CA ASP A 22 -1.09 -3.84 -0.46
C ASP A 22 -2.17 -3.06 -1.21
N VAL A 23 -2.80 -3.71 -2.19
CA VAL A 23 -3.80 -3.08 -3.06
C VAL A 23 -4.98 -4.02 -3.29
N GLU A 24 -6.17 -3.45 -3.26
CA GLU A 24 -7.38 -4.12 -3.72
C GLU A 24 -7.78 -3.57 -5.08
N THR A 25 -8.12 -4.47 -6.00
CA THR A 25 -8.32 -4.13 -7.41
C THR A 25 -9.63 -4.71 -7.95
N GLY A 26 -10.11 -4.14 -9.05
CA GLY A 26 -11.26 -4.63 -9.80
C GLY A 26 -10.93 -5.82 -10.70
N GLY A 27 -9.73 -6.40 -10.64
CA GLY A 27 -9.28 -7.48 -11.53
C GLY A 27 -7.76 -7.61 -11.57
N PHE A 28 -7.24 -8.52 -12.40
CA PHE A 28 -5.81 -8.85 -12.46
C PHE A 28 -5.00 -8.12 -13.55
N ASP A 29 -5.64 -7.39 -14.47
CA ASP A 29 -4.99 -6.62 -15.55
C ASP A 29 -4.75 -5.17 -15.10
N ASP A 30 -3.49 -4.86 -14.76
CA ASP A 30 -3.04 -3.57 -14.23
C ASP A 30 -3.30 -2.36 -15.15
N LYS A 31 -3.56 -2.60 -16.44
CA LYS A 31 -3.83 -1.54 -17.42
C LYS A 31 -5.31 -1.27 -17.62
N LYS A 32 -6.18 -2.18 -17.19
CA LYS A 32 -7.63 -2.11 -17.45
C LYS A 32 -8.45 -2.07 -16.19
N ASP A 33 -8.03 -2.77 -15.15
CA ASP A 33 -8.84 -2.99 -13.96
C ASP A 33 -8.61 -1.86 -12.95
N ALA A 34 -9.68 -1.50 -12.23
CA ALA A 34 -9.63 -0.41 -11.27
C ALA A 34 -8.69 -0.71 -10.09
N LEU A 35 -7.95 0.29 -9.62
CA LEU A 35 -7.44 0.30 -8.23
C LEU A 35 -8.57 0.79 -7.32
N LEU A 36 -8.90 0.03 -6.27
CA LEU A 36 -10.06 0.29 -5.41
C LEU A 36 -9.67 0.67 -3.98
N GLU A 37 -8.58 0.12 -3.46
CA GLU A 37 -7.97 0.50 -2.17
C GLU A 37 -6.45 0.38 -2.25
N ILE A 38 -5.75 1.18 -1.45
CA ILE A 38 -4.32 1.02 -1.23
C ILE A 38 -3.96 1.26 0.24
N GLY A 39 -3.22 0.32 0.79
CA GLY A 39 -2.55 0.43 2.08
C GLY A 39 -1.05 0.58 1.89
N ALA A 40 -0.41 1.46 2.68
CA ALA A 40 1.05 1.58 2.70
C ALA A 40 1.57 1.73 4.12
N VAL A 41 2.59 0.95 4.47
CA VAL A 41 3.25 1.00 5.78
C VAL A 41 4.74 1.22 5.58
N THR A 42 5.22 2.34 6.09
CA THR A 42 6.65 2.65 6.12
C THR A 42 7.33 1.91 7.28
N LEU A 43 8.64 1.64 7.15
CA LEU A 43 9.39 0.88 8.15
C LEU A 43 10.42 1.75 8.86
N LYS A 44 10.77 1.37 10.09
CA LYS A 44 11.90 1.91 10.84
C LYS A 44 12.73 0.78 11.44
N ILE A 45 13.97 1.11 11.81
CA ILE A 45 14.84 0.22 12.57
C ILE A 45 14.99 0.85 13.95
N ASP A 46 14.72 0.09 15.00
CA ASP A 46 14.86 0.53 16.39
C ASP A 46 16.34 0.57 16.83
N GLU A 47 16.58 1.03 18.05
CA GLU A 47 17.92 1.11 18.64
C GLU A 47 18.63 -0.24 18.78
N ASN A 48 17.89 -1.35 18.80
CA ASN A 48 18.41 -2.71 18.87
C ASN A 48 18.69 -3.30 17.48
N GLY A 49 18.41 -2.56 16.40
CA GLY A 49 18.59 -3.02 15.03
C GLY A 49 17.42 -3.85 14.49
N ASN A 50 16.29 -3.92 15.19
CA ASN A 50 15.10 -4.65 14.74
C ASN A 50 14.23 -3.78 13.85
N MET A 51 13.68 -4.38 12.79
CA MET A 51 12.77 -3.71 11.88
C MET A 51 11.34 -3.74 12.43
N THR A 52 10.67 -2.58 12.45
CA THR A 52 9.29 -2.42 12.93
C THR A 52 8.51 -1.49 12.00
N THR A 53 7.17 -1.48 12.14
CA THR A 53 6.31 -0.53 11.42
C THR A 53 6.55 0.90 11.91
N ASN A 54 6.32 1.87 11.04
CA ASN A 54 6.46 3.28 11.34
C ASN A 54 5.13 4.03 11.12
N ASN A 55 4.93 4.64 9.95
CA ASN A 55 3.68 5.29 9.58
C ASN A 55 2.82 4.36 8.73
N GLU A 56 1.52 4.39 8.98
CA GLU A 56 0.49 3.63 8.27
C GLU A 56 -0.41 4.59 7.50
N TYR A 57 -0.70 4.24 6.24
CA TYR A 57 -1.53 4.99 5.33
C TYR A 57 -2.55 4.05 4.69
N HIS A 58 -3.76 4.54 4.49
CA HIS A 58 -4.84 3.80 3.86
C HIS A 58 -5.75 4.78 3.12
N CYS A 59 -6.18 4.43 1.91
CA CYS A 59 -7.23 5.15 1.22
C CYS A 59 -8.09 4.24 0.34
N HIS A 60 -9.36 4.62 0.21
CA HIS A 60 -10.21 4.18 -0.89
C HIS A 60 -9.88 5.00 -2.13
N VAL A 61 -9.91 4.34 -3.29
CA VAL A 61 -9.57 4.94 -4.58
C VAL A 61 -10.79 4.84 -5.49
N ASN A 62 -11.18 5.98 -6.05
CA ASN A 62 -12.24 6.01 -7.05
C ASN A 62 -11.73 5.37 -8.35
N PRO A 63 -12.50 4.47 -8.99
CA PRO A 63 -12.14 3.91 -10.28
C PRO A 63 -11.88 5.01 -11.30
N PHE A 64 -10.84 4.82 -12.12
CA PHE A 64 -10.59 5.73 -13.24
C PHE A 64 -11.68 5.59 -14.31
N GLU A 65 -11.82 6.60 -15.17
CA GLU A 65 -12.85 6.60 -16.22
C GLU A 65 -12.66 5.40 -17.18
N GLY A 66 -13.72 4.59 -17.32
CA GLY A 66 -13.69 3.41 -18.19
C GLY A 66 -12.96 2.21 -17.60
N ALA A 67 -12.58 2.25 -16.32
CA ALA A 67 -11.98 1.10 -15.64
C ALA A 67 -12.90 -0.12 -15.68
N ASN A 68 -12.30 -1.29 -15.93
CA ASN A 68 -12.99 -2.56 -15.83
C ASN A 68 -13.12 -2.98 -14.35
N MET A 69 -14.21 -3.68 -14.05
CA MET A 69 -14.51 -4.24 -12.73
C MET A 69 -15.06 -5.65 -12.94
N ASP A 70 -14.21 -6.65 -12.69
CA ASP A 70 -14.57 -8.07 -12.68
C ASP A 70 -15.47 -8.36 -11.46
N PRO A 71 -16.71 -8.85 -11.66
CA PRO A 71 -17.59 -9.23 -10.58
C PRO A 71 -16.97 -10.24 -9.61
N ALA A 72 -16.12 -11.16 -10.08
CA ALA A 72 -15.46 -12.15 -9.23
C ALA A 72 -14.45 -11.50 -8.27
N SER A 73 -13.71 -10.49 -8.74
CA SER A 73 -12.80 -9.73 -7.87
C SER A 73 -13.54 -8.94 -6.80
N LEU A 74 -14.66 -8.31 -7.16
CA LEU A 74 -15.52 -7.59 -6.20
C LEU A 74 -16.16 -8.54 -5.17
N GLU A 75 -16.50 -9.77 -5.57
CA GLU A 75 -17.00 -10.78 -4.63
C GLU A 75 -15.91 -11.22 -3.63
N VAL A 76 -14.66 -11.34 -4.08
CA VAL A 76 -13.52 -11.75 -3.25
C VAL A 76 -13.16 -10.69 -2.21
N ASN A 77 -13.04 -9.41 -2.61
CA ASN A 77 -12.65 -8.34 -1.69
C ASN A 77 -13.85 -7.70 -0.96
N GLY A 78 -15.07 -7.94 -1.42
CA GLY A 78 -16.30 -7.40 -0.82
C GLY A 78 -16.49 -5.90 -1.01
N ILE A 79 -15.78 -5.28 -1.96
CA ILE A 79 -15.85 -3.83 -2.21
C ILE A 79 -17.08 -3.50 -3.06
N ASP A 80 -17.89 -2.55 -2.60
CA ASP A 80 -18.81 -1.78 -3.43
C ASP A 80 -18.17 -0.42 -3.77
N PRO A 81 -17.68 -0.21 -5.01
CA PRO A 81 -17.01 1.02 -5.41
C PRO A 81 -17.88 2.28 -5.33
N TYR A 82 -19.21 2.12 -5.27
CA TYR A 82 -20.17 3.24 -5.28
C TYR A 82 -20.80 3.50 -3.90
N HIS A 83 -20.28 2.85 -2.86
CA HIS A 83 -20.75 3.07 -1.50
C HIS A 83 -20.46 4.52 -1.05
N PRO A 84 -21.45 5.28 -0.55
CA PRO A 84 -21.35 6.73 -0.36
C PRO A 84 -20.39 7.18 0.76
N PHE A 85 -19.88 6.24 1.54
CA PHE A 85 -18.95 6.49 2.65
C PHE A 85 -17.51 6.02 2.34
N ARG A 86 -17.21 5.73 1.07
CA ARG A 86 -15.85 5.45 0.60
C ARG A 86 -15.15 6.73 0.14
#